data_AF-F6BEY6-F1
#
_entry.id   AF-F6BEY6-F1
#
_cell.length_a   1.000
_cell.length_b   1.000
_cell.length_c   1.000
_cell.angle_alpha   90.00
_cell.angle_beta   90.00
_cell.angle_gamma   90.00
#
_symmetry.space_group_name_H-M   'P 1'
#
loop_
_entity.id
_entity.type
_entity.pdbx_description
1 polymer ?
#
loop_
_entity_poly.entity_id
_entity_poly.type
_entity_poly.pdbx_seq_one_letter_code
_entity_poly.pdbx_strand_id
1 'polypeptide(L)'
;MLDELFSIMTKNIHFNATQLSEKTWNQNWKVPEGLISIIGIKNGKKPVFYYGVTNAYKKEYELKKGISPSGSRFINARVYYKFDRHDIIEKEKYVAANAFNGLLLCIKVDKDEFVNITKRMLLDGYKSGDEHIIEVLETTRDRNMFDTIEESALFIANRDYNWLIGKIKNATRLLRFSGQGYWLLPLKTKLEITSGFIIKGNELIVNLENVELFKNYLVYVDTKENVVRYNPNRLCNRGVFLVDEVRKMINENVCPWCGSKLRVVRTKKGEFLGCTSYPNCLYRRFPNKNTQ
;
A
#
# COMPACT_ATOMS: atom_id res chain seq x y z
N MET A 1 -16.88 6.25 4.09
CA MET A 1 -15.39 6.14 4.11
C MET A 1 -14.89 5.56 2.80
N LEU A 2 -15.39 4.39 2.37
CA LEU A 2 -14.98 3.79 1.10
C LEU A 2 -15.47 4.57 -0.12
N ASP A 3 -16.62 5.23 -0.06
CA ASP A 3 -17.15 5.99 -1.21
C ASP A 3 -16.19 7.11 -1.66
N GLU A 4 -15.58 7.82 -0.71
CA GLU A 4 -14.54 8.83 -0.97
C GLU A 4 -13.28 8.18 -1.57
N LEU A 5 -12.82 7.05 -1.04
CA LEU A 5 -11.69 6.29 -1.59
C LEU A 5 -11.97 5.92 -3.06
N PHE A 6 -13.13 5.32 -3.34
CA PHE A 6 -13.54 4.88 -4.68
C PHE A 6 -13.72 6.07 -5.63
N SER A 7 -14.27 7.19 -5.16
CA SER A 7 -14.40 8.42 -5.95
C SER A 7 -13.05 8.98 -6.40
N ILE A 8 -12.03 8.95 -5.52
CA ILE A 8 -10.68 9.42 -5.88
C ILE A 8 -9.99 8.41 -6.81
N MET A 9 -10.13 7.10 -6.52
CA MET A 9 -9.48 6.06 -7.31
C MET A 9 -10.01 5.98 -8.74
N THR A 10 -11.32 6.14 -8.96
CA THR A 10 -11.94 6.08 -10.29
C THR A 10 -11.53 7.24 -11.20
N LYS A 11 -11.03 8.35 -10.64
CA LYS A 11 -10.42 9.45 -11.42
C LYS A 11 -9.04 9.09 -11.97
N ASN A 12 -8.42 8.01 -11.50
CA ASN A 12 -7.10 7.59 -11.94
C ASN A 12 -7.19 6.48 -12.98
N ILE A 13 -6.60 6.71 -14.17
CA ILE A 13 -6.64 5.77 -15.30
C ILE A 13 -6.03 4.38 -15.02
N HIS A 14 -5.21 4.25 -13.97
CA HIS A 14 -4.56 2.99 -13.62
C HIS A 14 -5.39 2.10 -12.68
N PHE A 15 -6.53 2.58 -12.23
CA PHE A 15 -7.40 1.87 -11.30
C PHE A 15 -8.81 1.77 -11.87
N ASN A 16 -9.43 0.60 -11.71
CA ASN A 16 -10.86 0.49 -11.73
C ASN A 16 -11.28 -0.04 -10.36
N ALA A 17 -12.27 0.61 -9.75
CA ALA A 17 -12.54 0.44 -8.34
C ALA A 17 -14.06 0.34 -8.19
N THR A 18 -14.54 -0.74 -7.58
CA THR A 18 -15.95 -1.04 -7.39
C THR A 18 -16.18 -1.30 -5.91
N GLN A 19 -17.14 -0.62 -5.33
CA GLN A 19 -17.54 -0.87 -3.95
C GLN A 19 -18.54 -2.01 -3.92
N LEU A 20 -18.26 -3.04 -3.12
CA LEU A 20 -19.17 -4.14 -2.89
C LEU A 20 -19.89 -3.87 -1.57
N SER A 21 -21.21 -3.74 -1.64
CA SER A 21 -22.08 -3.49 -0.49
C SER A 21 -23.22 -4.50 -0.42
N GLU A 22 -23.87 -4.60 0.73
CA GLU A 22 -25.10 -5.40 0.90
C GLU A 22 -26.19 -5.01 -0.11
N LYS A 23 -26.21 -3.74 -0.56
CA LYS A 23 -27.15 -3.27 -1.60
C LYS A 23 -26.87 -3.86 -3.00
N THR A 24 -25.67 -4.37 -3.21
CA THR A 24 -25.18 -4.85 -4.51
C THR A 24 -24.91 -6.36 -4.52
N TRP A 25 -24.96 -7.04 -3.37
CA TRP A 25 -24.57 -8.45 -3.25
C TRP A 25 -25.40 -9.22 -2.22
N ASN A 26 -26.32 -10.06 -2.70
CA ASN A 26 -27.24 -10.86 -1.88
C ASN A 26 -26.70 -12.29 -1.63
N GLN A 27 -25.59 -12.44 -0.90
CA GLN A 27 -25.07 -13.77 -0.51
C GLN A 27 -24.72 -13.85 0.97
N ASN A 28 -24.82 -15.05 1.57
CA ASN A 28 -24.63 -15.33 3.01
C ASN A 28 -23.17 -15.24 3.50
N TRP A 29 -22.27 -14.59 2.76
CA TRP A 29 -20.83 -14.51 3.07
C TRP A 29 -20.43 -13.04 3.26
N LYS A 30 -19.54 -12.76 4.22
CA LYS A 30 -18.97 -11.41 4.39
C LYS A 30 -17.92 -11.13 3.30
N VAL A 31 -18.36 -10.46 2.24
CA VAL A 31 -17.52 -10.01 1.12
C VAL A 31 -16.59 -8.89 1.59
N PRO A 32 -15.38 -8.74 1.01
CA PRO A 32 -14.62 -7.49 1.13
C PRO A 32 -15.51 -6.31 0.76
N GLU A 33 -15.47 -5.23 1.55
CA GLU A 33 -16.29 -4.03 1.38
C GLU A 33 -15.98 -3.25 0.09
N GLY A 34 -14.95 -3.69 -0.64
CA GLY A 34 -14.52 -3.13 -1.89
C GLY A 34 -13.72 -4.10 -2.74
N LEU A 35 -13.76 -3.89 -4.04
CA LEU A 35 -12.92 -4.57 -5.03
C LEU A 35 -12.17 -3.52 -5.83
N ILE A 36 -10.86 -3.68 -5.93
CA ILE A 36 -10.02 -2.81 -6.76
C ILE A 36 -9.27 -3.65 -7.77
N SER A 37 -9.22 -3.17 -9.01
CA SER A 37 -8.33 -3.67 -10.03
C SER A 37 -7.19 -2.67 -10.25
N ILE A 38 -5.96 -3.17 -10.17
CA ILE A 38 -4.75 -2.36 -10.31
C ILE A 38 -4.05 -2.78 -11.60
N ILE A 39 -3.78 -1.81 -12.46
CA ILE A 39 -3.08 -2.04 -13.72
C ILE A 39 -1.58 -1.79 -13.51
N GLY A 40 -0.81 -2.86 -13.37
CA GLY A 40 0.64 -2.79 -13.45
C GLY A 40 1.07 -2.75 -14.92
N ILE A 41 2.00 -1.86 -15.29
CA ILE A 41 2.59 -1.88 -16.65
C ILE A 41 3.94 -2.58 -16.56
N LYS A 42 4.12 -3.67 -17.32
CA LYS A 42 5.45 -4.18 -17.64
C LYS A 42 5.51 -4.56 -19.12
N ASN A 43 6.34 -3.85 -19.88
CA ASN A 43 6.70 -4.17 -21.27
C ASN A 43 5.50 -4.29 -22.24
N GLY A 44 4.58 -3.33 -22.23
CA GLY A 44 3.53 -3.22 -23.26
C GLY A 44 2.34 -4.19 -23.12
N LYS A 45 2.35 -5.10 -22.14
CA LYS A 45 1.16 -5.86 -21.70
C LYS A 45 0.81 -5.45 -20.28
N LYS A 46 -0.46 -5.09 -20.05
CA LYS A 46 -0.98 -4.57 -18.79
C LYS A 46 -1.54 -5.72 -17.93
N PRO A 47 -0.79 -6.35 -17.01
CA PRO A 47 -1.39 -7.24 -16.01
C PRO A 47 -2.34 -6.44 -15.12
N VAL A 48 -3.56 -6.95 -14.98
CA VAL A 48 -4.58 -6.44 -14.06
C VAL A 48 -4.59 -7.36 -12.85
N PHE A 49 -4.43 -6.79 -11.65
CA PHE A 49 -4.52 -7.51 -10.39
C PHE A 49 -5.79 -7.10 -9.65
N TYR A 50 -6.54 -8.06 -9.16
CA TYR A 50 -7.78 -7.85 -8.40
C TYR A 50 -7.52 -8.06 -6.92
N TYR A 51 -7.88 -7.07 -6.10
CA TYR A 51 -7.73 -7.14 -4.67
C TYR A 51 -9.07 -6.83 -3.99
N GLY A 52 -9.42 -7.67 -3.01
CA GLY A 52 -10.45 -7.30 -2.04
C GLY A 52 -9.91 -6.20 -1.13
N VAL A 53 -10.78 -5.31 -0.66
CA VAL A 53 -10.45 -4.23 0.27
C VAL A 53 -11.38 -4.31 1.47
N THR A 54 -10.79 -4.23 2.67
CA THR A 54 -11.55 -4.17 3.92
C THR A 54 -11.12 -2.98 4.76
N ASN A 55 -12.09 -2.31 5.38
CA ASN A 55 -11.86 -1.18 6.28
C ASN A 55 -12.62 -1.33 7.61
N ALA A 56 -13.16 -2.52 7.90
CA ALA A 56 -13.77 -2.83 9.19
C ALA A 56 -12.69 -2.97 10.29
N TYR A 57 -12.31 -1.84 10.88
CA TYR A 57 -11.41 -1.78 12.02
C TYR A 57 -12.00 -0.90 13.13
N LYS A 58 -11.59 -1.17 14.37
CA LYS A 58 -11.71 -0.23 15.48
C LYS A 58 -10.44 0.63 15.56
N LYS A 59 -10.59 1.94 15.63
CA LYS A 59 -9.47 2.87 15.86
C LYS A 59 -9.31 3.11 17.36
N GLU A 60 -8.09 3.09 17.85
CA GLU A 60 -7.75 3.33 19.26
C GLU A 60 -6.57 4.30 19.36
N TYR A 61 -6.64 5.22 20.32
CA TYR A 61 -5.61 6.20 20.61
C TYR A 61 -5.07 5.96 22.02
N GLU A 62 -3.75 6.10 22.18
CA GLU A 62 -3.08 5.96 23.46
C GLU A 62 -2.06 7.10 23.65
N LEU A 63 -2.05 7.75 24.81
CA LEU A 63 -1.00 8.69 25.19
C LEU A 63 0.14 7.93 25.87
N LYS A 64 1.30 7.86 25.20
CA LYS A 64 2.54 7.33 25.75
C LYS A 64 3.30 8.45 26.44
N LYS A 65 3.46 8.30 27.76
CA LYS A 65 4.27 9.17 28.61
C LYS A 65 5.71 8.66 28.64
N GLY A 66 6.68 9.56 28.59
CA GLY A 66 8.10 9.21 28.68
C GLY A 66 8.94 10.34 29.25
N ILE A 67 10.20 10.03 29.51
CA ILE A 67 11.21 10.96 30.01
C ILE A 67 12.39 10.92 29.02
N SER A 68 12.83 12.08 28.54
CA SER A 68 13.99 12.18 27.65
C SER A 68 15.29 11.88 28.40
N PRO A 69 16.40 11.60 27.70
CA PRO A 69 17.71 11.46 28.34
C PRO A 69 18.14 12.70 29.14
N SER A 70 17.63 13.89 28.77
CA SER A 70 17.85 15.15 29.48
C SER A 70 16.93 15.34 30.69
N GLY A 71 16.13 14.33 31.06
CA GLY A 71 15.19 14.37 32.19
C GLY A 71 13.86 15.07 31.92
N SER A 72 13.63 15.58 30.69
CA SER A 72 12.38 16.28 30.36
C SER A 72 11.26 15.29 30.07
N ARG A 73 10.10 15.47 30.72
CA ARG A 73 8.89 14.69 30.41
C ARG A 73 8.39 15.02 29.01
N PHE A 74 7.86 14.01 28.31
CA PHE A 74 7.19 14.17 27.04
C PHE A 74 5.97 13.25 26.93
N ILE A 75 5.07 13.59 26.01
CA ILE A 75 3.89 12.80 25.67
C ILE A 75 3.82 12.68 24.16
N ASN A 76 3.57 11.45 23.70
CA ASN A 76 3.26 11.18 22.31
C ASN A 76 1.97 10.35 22.21
N ALA A 77 1.11 10.66 21.25
CA ALA A 77 -0.06 9.88 20.91
C ALA A 77 0.30 8.76 19.92
N ARG A 78 -0.24 7.56 20.14
CA ARG A 78 -0.12 6.41 19.25
C ARG A 78 -1.49 5.95 18.81
N VAL A 79 -1.58 5.58 17.53
CA VAL A 79 -2.83 5.18 16.88
C VAL A 79 -2.73 3.76 16.41
N TYR A 80 -3.74 2.98 16.77
CA TYR A 80 -3.87 1.59 16.44
C TYR A 80 -5.15 1.36 15.65
N TYR A 81 -5.05 0.66 14.52
CA TYR A 81 -6.20 0.20 13.76
C TYR A 81 -6.31 -1.31 13.98
N LYS A 82 -7.34 -1.71 14.72
CA LYS A 82 -7.54 -3.08 15.19
C LYS A 82 -8.58 -3.75 14.32
N PHE A 83 -8.15 -4.75 13.57
CA PHE A 83 -9.02 -5.58 12.75
C PHE A 83 -9.31 -6.89 13.47
N ASP A 84 -10.55 -7.34 13.38
CA ASP A 84 -10.95 -8.65 13.90
C ASP A 84 -10.42 -9.77 12.98
N ARG A 85 -9.71 -10.75 13.54
CA ARG A 85 -9.11 -11.83 12.75
C ARG A 85 -10.15 -12.79 12.19
N HIS A 86 -11.25 -13.06 12.88
CA HIS A 86 -12.32 -13.90 12.33
C HIS A 86 -12.93 -13.24 11.08
N ASP A 87 -13.20 -11.94 11.15
CA ASP A 87 -13.71 -11.15 10.03
C ASP A 87 -12.73 -11.14 8.84
N ILE A 88 -11.42 -10.97 9.12
CA ILE A 88 -10.37 -11.08 8.09
C ILE A 88 -10.38 -12.47 7.43
N ILE A 89 -10.47 -13.55 8.21
CA ILE A 89 -10.45 -14.92 7.71
C ILE A 89 -11.64 -15.18 6.79
N GLU A 90 -12.84 -14.74 7.17
CA GLU A 90 -14.04 -14.90 6.32
C GLU A 90 -13.89 -14.14 4.99
N LYS A 91 -13.38 -12.91 5.02
CA LYS A 91 -13.11 -12.13 3.80
C LYS A 91 -11.99 -12.75 2.96
N GLU A 92 -10.98 -13.35 3.58
CA GLU A 92 -9.90 -14.04 2.88
C GLU A 92 -10.41 -15.30 2.16
N LYS A 93 -11.35 -16.06 2.75
CA LYS A 93 -12.02 -17.17 2.06
C LYS A 93 -12.72 -16.71 0.78
N TYR A 94 -13.40 -15.56 0.83
CA TYR A 94 -14.03 -14.98 -0.37
C TYR A 94 -12.98 -14.61 -1.44
N VAL A 95 -11.89 -13.95 -1.04
CA VAL A 95 -10.78 -13.60 -1.95
C VAL A 95 -10.22 -14.85 -2.63
N ALA A 96 -10.00 -15.93 -1.87
CA ALA A 96 -9.51 -17.20 -2.41
C ALA A 96 -10.52 -17.87 -3.36
N ALA A 97 -11.80 -17.92 -2.98
CA ALA A 97 -12.86 -18.54 -3.78
C ALA A 97 -13.07 -17.85 -5.14
N ASN A 98 -12.82 -16.54 -5.22
CA ASN A 98 -12.97 -15.74 -6.44
C ASN A 98 -11.65 -15.52 -7.18
N ALA A 99 -10.58 -16.25 -6.81
CA ALA A 99 -9.25 -16.15 -7.42
C ALA A 99 -8.67 -14.72 -7.44
N PHE A 100 -9.01 -13.90 -6.45
CA PHE A 100 -8.42 -12.57 -6.28
C PHE A 100 -6.96 -12.69 -5.80
N ASN A 101 -6.15 -11.67 -6.08
CA ASN A 101 -4.73 -11.66 -5.76
C ASN A 101 -4.44 -11.49 -4.27
N GLY A 102 -5.39 -10.97 -3.50
CA GLY A 102 -5.25 -10.83 -2.05
C GLY A 102 -6.27 -9.88 -1.43
N LEU A 103 -6.16 -9.73 -0.11
CA LEU A 103 -6.94 -8.79 0.68
C LEU A 103 -6.06 -7.59 1.08
N LEU A 104 -6.58 -6.39 0.90
CA LEU A 104 -5.97 -5.14 1.34
C LEU A 104 -6.72 -4.60 2.55
N LEU A 105 -5.97 -4.32 3.61
CA LEU A 105 -6.43 -3.63 4.79
C LEU A 105 -6.31 -2.14 4.50
N CYS A 106 -7.45 -1.48 4.38
CA CYS A 106 -7.57 -0.06 4.14
C CYS A 106 -7.69 0.66 5.48
N ILE A 107 -6.74 1.55 5.78
CA ILE A 107 -6.82 2.47 6.91
C ILE A 107 -6.90 3.91 6.39
N LYS A 108 -7.67 4.76 7.06
CA LYS A 108 -7.69 6.21 6.79
C LYS A 108 -6.94 6.95 7.89
N VAL A 109 -5.86 7.62 7.50
CA VAL A 109 -5.08 8.51 8.35
C VAL A 109 -5.53 9.94 8.10
N ASP A 110 -6.11 10.58 9.11
CA ASP A 110 -6.64 11.93 9.01
C ASP A 110 -5.96 12.85 10.05
N LYS A 111 -5.45 13.99 9.59
CA LYS A 111 -4.71 14.94 10.44
C LYS A 111 -5.64 15.59 11.44
N ASP A 112 -6.78 16.08 10.98
CA ASP A 112 -7.70 16.87 11.77
C ASP A 112 -8.34 15.98 12.85
N GLU A 113 -8.70 14.75 12.51
CA GLU A 113 -9.13 13.72 13.45
C GLU A 113 -8.06 13.42 14.51
N PHE A 114 -6.81 13.14 14.08
CA PHE A 114 -5.71 12.86 15.02
C PHE A 114 -5.51 14.03 15.99
N VAL A 115 -5.36 15.24 15.45
CA VAL A 115 -5.06 16.43 16.24
C VAL A 115 -6.18 16.71 17.24
N ASN A 116 -7.44 16.62 16.82
CA ASN A 116 -8.58 16.87 17.69
C ASN A 116 -8.74 15.82 18.79
N ILE A 117 -8.55 14.53 18.48
CA ILE A 117 -8.62 13.45 19.48
C ILE A 117 -7.47 13.59 20.48
N THR A 118 -6.24 13.75 20.01
CA THR A 118 -5.07 13.91 20.89
C THR A 118 -5.18 15.16 21.75
N LYS A 119 -5.59 16.29 21.19
CA LYS A 119 -5.85 17.53 21.95
C LYS A 119 -6.84 17.28 23.08
N ARG A 120 -7.97 16.61 22.78
CA ARG A 120 -8.99 16.28 23.78
C ARG A 120 -8.42 15.39 24.88
N MET A 121 -7.72 14.32 24.55
CA MET A 121 -7.11 13.42 25.54
C MET A 121 -6.12 14.14 26.46
N LEU A 122 -5.32 15.07 25.92
CA LEU A 122 -4.39 15.90 26.71
C LEU A 122 -5.15 16.84 27.65
N LEU A 123 -6.20 17.51 27.17
CA LEU A 123 -7.00 18.42 27.98
C LEU A 123 -7.80 17.69 29.07
N ASP A 124 -8.33 16.50 28.76
CA ASP A 124 -9.02 15.67 29.75
C ASP A 124 -8.05 15.20 30.84
N GLY A 125 -6.84 14.78 30.45
CA GLY A 125 -5.77 14.43 31.39
C GLY A 125 -5.31 15.60 32.27
N TYR A 126 -5.23 16.80 31.69
CA TYR A 126 -4.95 18.01 32.45
C TYR A 126 -6.05 18.30 33.49
N LYS A 127 -7.32 18.26 33.08
CA LYS A 127 -8.48 18.49 33.96
C LYS A 127 -8.59 17.43 35.06
N SER A 128 -8.17 16.19 34.79
CA SER A 128 -8.19 15.11 35.78
C SER A 128 -7.05 15.18 36.78
N GLY A 129 -6.14 16.15 36.69
CA GLY A 129 -5.03 16.28 37.63
C GLY A 129 -3.82 15.39 37.33
N ASP A 130 -3.66 14.91 36.09
CA ASP A 130 -2.54 14.02 35.75
C ASP A 130 -1.21 14.79 35.74
N GLU A 131 -0.39 14.58 36.77
CA GLU A 131 0.85 15.34 37.01
C GLU A 131 1.79 15.36 35.80
N HIS A 132 1.92 14.24 35.09
CA HIS A 132 2.80 14.14 33.92
C HIS A 132 2.26 15.00 32.76
N ILE A 133 0.94 14.99 32.56
CA ILE A 133 0.29 15.78 31.51
C ILE A 133 0.33 17.26 31.84
N ILE A 134 0.05 17.63 33.10
CA ILE A 134 0.14 19.00 33.58
C ILE A 134 1.54 19.56 33.34
N GLU A 135 2.59 18.89 33.81
CA GLU A 135 3.96 19.37 33.66
C GLU A 135 4.34 19.58 32.18
N VAL A 136 3.99 18.63 31.31
CA VAL A 136 4.31 18.71 29.88
C VAL A 136 3.57 19.87 29.21
N LEU A 137 2.29 20.08 29.53
CA LEU A 137 1.49 21.15 28.93
C LEU A 137 1.92 22.52 29.44
N GLU A 138 2.10 22.69 30.74
CA GLU A 138 2.57 23.93 31.37
C GLU A 138 3.97 24.32 30.86
N THR A 139 4.92 23.36 30.86
CA THR A 139 6.26 23.60 30.34
C THR A 139 6.24 23.97 28.85
N THR A 140 5.33 23.38 28.07
CA THR A 140 5.17 23.72 26.65
C THR A 140 4.57 25.11 26.48
N ARG A 141 3.57 25.48 27.30
CA ARG A 141 2.98 26.82 27.32
C ARG A 141 4.05 27.88 27.55
N ASP A 142 4.79 27.71 28.65
CA ASP A 142 5.75 28.71 29.10
C ASP A 142 6.92 28.85 28.10
N ARG A 143 7.45 27.73 27.58
CA ARG A 143 8.54 27.76 26.59
C ARG A 143 8.17 28.40 25.26
N ASN A 144 6.91 28.31 24.85
CA ASN A 144 6.44 28.86 23.57
C ASN A 144 5.64 30.16 23.75
N MET A 145 5.50 30.66 24.98
CA MET A 145 4.75 31.87 25.32
C MET A 145 3.29 31.82 24.85
N PHE A 146 2.63 30.66 25.00
CA PHE A 146 1.21 30.52 24.68
C PHE A 146 0.33 31.12 25.79
N ASP A 147 -0.81 31.67 25.42
CA ASP A 147 -1.77 32.26 26.37
C ASP A 147 -2.58 31.18 27.09
N THR A 148 -2.75 30.01 26.45
CA THR A 148 -3.62 28.94 26.95
C THR A 148 -2.97 27.55 26.93
N ILE A 149 -3.48 26.68 27.81
CA ILE A 149 -3.13 25.25 27.80
C ILE A 149 -3.69 24.54 26.56
N GLU A 150 -4.78 25.04 25.99
CA GLU A 150 -5.34 24.50 24.76
C GLU A 150 -4.38 24.66 23.57
N GLU A 151 -3.70 25.80 23.45
CA GLU A 151 -2.66 26.02 22.44
C GLU A 151 -1.48 25.05 22.62
N SER A 152 -1.10 24.79 23.87
CA SER A 152 -0.05 23.82 24.20
C SER A 152 -0.44 22.40 23.77
N ALA A 153 -1.68 21.99 24.05
CA ALA A 153 -2.22 20.70 23.64
C ALA A 153 -2.30 20.58 22.10
N LEU A 154 -2.76 21.65 21.42
CA LEU A 154 -2.83 21.72 19.97
C LEU A 154 -1.43 21.65 19.32
N PHE A 155 -0.46 22.35 19.89
CA PHE A 155 0.93 22.34 19.43
C PHE A 155 1.53 20.93 19.53
N ILE A 156 1.39 20.28 20.69
CA ILE A 156 1.89 18.91 20.91
C ILE A 156 1.23 17.93 19.94
N ALA A 157 -0.08 18.00 19.79
CA ALA A 157 -0.83 17.13 18.89
C ALA A 157 -0.40 17.29 17.42
N ASN A 158 -0.22 18.52 16.95
CA ASN A 158 0.28 18.78 15.60
C ASN A 158 1.72 18.30 15.40
N ARG A 159 2.60 18.59 16.36
CA ARG A 159 4.00 18.17 16.32
C ARG A 159 4.12 16.66 16.21
N ASP A 160 3.38 15.92 17.05
CA ASP A 160 3.46 14.46 17.07
C ASP A 160 2.85 13.81 15.81
N TYR A 161 1.74 14.35 15.29
CA TYR A 161 1.22 13.94 13.98
C TYR A 161 2.28 14.11 12.88
N ASN A 162 2.88 15.31 12.79
CA ASN A 162 3.87 15.62 11.77
C ASN A 162 5.10 14.71 11.88
N TRP A 163 5.52 14.38 13.11
CA TRP A 163 6.62 13.46 13.36
C TRP A 163 6.29 12.03 12.90
N LEU A 164 5.10 11.53 13.26
CA LEU A 164 4.66 10.18 12.94
C LEU A 164 4.51 9.98 11.43
N ILE A 165 3.81 10.90 10.76
CA ILE A 165 3.63 10.88 9.31
C ILE A 165 4.93 11.16 8.58
N GLY A 166 5.78 12.04 9.09
CA GLY A 166 7.11 12.29 8.55
C GLY A 166 7.96 11.02 8.48
N LYS A 167 7.94 10.19 9.53
CA LYS A 167 8.61 8.89 9.55
C LYS A 167 8.07 7.92 8.50
N ILE A 168 6.75 7.81 8.38
CA ILE A 168 6.11 6.94 7.38
C ILE A 168 6.47 7.43 5.97
N LYS A 169 6.32 8.73 5.68
CA LYS A 169 6.66 9.34 4.39
C LYS A 169 8.12 9.11 4.01
N ASN A 170 9.03 9.24 4.97
CA ASN A 170 10.45 8.98 4.74
C ASN A 170 10.68 7.49 4.37
N ALA A 171 10.14 6.57 5.17
CA ALA A 171 10.29 5.13 4.94
C ALA A 171 9.69 4.65 3.61
N THR A 172 8.62 5.32 3.15
CA THR A 172 7.88 4.97 1.92
C THR A 172 8.30 5.77 0.69
N ARG A 173 9.25 6.72 0.83
CA ARG A 173 9.70 7.66 -0.21
C ARG A 173 8.57 8.56 -0.75
N LEU A 174 7.59 8.88 0.10
CA LEU A 174 6.42 9.71 -0.22
C LEU A 174 6.55 11.14 0.35
N LEU A 175 7.77 11.68 0.48
CA LEU A 175 8.04 12.97 1.13
C LEU A 175 7.28 14.16 0.50
N ARG A 176 6.98 14.10 -0.80
CA ARG A 176 6.26 15.14 -1.54
C ARG A 176 4.74 15.11 -1.38
N PHE A 177 4.19 14.12 -0.68
CA PHE A 177 2.75 13.95 -0.48
C PHE A 177 2.36 14.34 0.95
N SER A 178 1.06 14.53 1.21
CA SER A 178 0.60 14.96 2.52
C SER A 178 0.83 13.89 3.60
N GLY A 179 0.71 12.61 3.23
CA GLY A 179 0.66 11.47 4.15
C GLY A 179 -0.72 11.27 4.80
N GLN A 180 -1.65 12.21 4.56
CA GLN A 180 -3.06 12.13 4.93
C GLN A 180 -3.83 11.38 3.83
N GLY A 181 -4.78 10.55 4.23
CA GLY A 181 -5.64 9.80 3.34
C GLY A 181 -5.60 8.29 3.56
N TYR A 182 -5.81 7.52 2.51
CA TYR A 182 -6.00 6.07 2.61
C TYR A 182 -4.73 5.31 2.33
N TRP A 183 -4.41 4.34 3.19
CA TRP A 183 -3.32 3.41 3.00
C TRP A 183 -3.88 2.00 2.85
N LEU A 184 -3.63 1.39 1.70
CA LEU A 184 -4.05 0.03 1.38
C LEU A 184 -2.85 -0.90 1.57
N LEU A 185 -2.88 -1.63 2.68
CA LEU A 185 -1.81 -2.51 3.14
C LEU A 185 -2.16 -3.96 2.80
N PRO A 186 -1.32 -4.70 2.07
CA PRO A 186 -1.61 -6.09 1.79
C PRO A 186 -1.60 -6.92 3.07
N LEU A 187 -2.60 -7.79 3.27
CA LEU A 187 -2.63 -8.73 4.38
C LEU A 187 -1.41 -9.65 4.35
N LYS A 188 -1.07 -10.14 3.14
CA LYS A 188 0.03 -11.06 2.90
C LYS A 188 1.02 -10.53 1.87
N THR A 189 2.30 -10.76 2.12
CA THR A 189 3.38 -10.58 1.16
C THR A 189 4.17 -11.88 1.06
N LYS A 190 4.43 -12.37 -0.17
CA LYS A 190 5.10 -13.66 -0.40
C LYS A 190 4.43 -14.83 0.35
N LEU A 191 3.09 -14.86 0.37
CA LEU A 191 2.25 -15.87 1.03
C LEU A 191 2.27 -15.85 2.57
N GLU A 192 3.05 -14.97 3.19
CA GLU A 192 3.12 -14.78 4.64
C GLU A 192 2.42 -13.49 5.06
N ILE A 193 1.98 -13.41 6.32
CA ILE A 193 1.44 -12.15 6.87
C ILE A 193 2.48 -11.05 6.70
N THR A 194 2.05 -9.90 6.19
CA THR A 194 2.95 -8.78 5.92
C THR A 194 3.67 -8.35 7.18
N SER A 195 5.00 -8.23 7.09
CA SER A 195 5.83 -7.82 8.21
C SER A 195 5.38 -6.46 8.77
N GLY A 196 5.32 -6.39 10.11
CA GLY A 196 4.97 -5.19 10.85
C GLY A 196 3.53 -5.14 11.37
N PHE A 197 2.64 -6.04 10.95
CA PHE A 197 1.39 -6.27 11.69
C PHE A 197 1.68 -6.81 13.08
N ILE A 198 0.93 -6.36 14.08
CA ILE A 198 0.98 -6.89 15.44
C ILE A 198 -0.23 -7.81 15.62
N ILE A 199 0.00 -9.04 16.07
CA ILE A 199 -1.06 -10.00 16.36
C ILE A 199 -1.20 -10.13 17.87
N LYS A 200 -2.39 -9.87 18.41
CA LYS A 200 -2.70 -10.03 19.84
C LYS A 200 -4.04 -10.72 19.99
N GLY A 201 -4.03 -11.99 20.37
CA GLY A 201 -5.26 -12.79 20.46
C GLY A 201 -6.02 -12.78 19.14
N ASN A 202 -7.24 -12.26 19.17
CA ASN A 202 -8.13 -12.14 18.01
C ASN A 202 -7.95 -10.84 17.21
N GLU A 203 -7.01 -9.97 17.57
CA GLU A 203 -6.78 -8.71 16.87
C GLU A 203 -5.55 -8.80 15.95
N LEU A 204 -5.70 -8.30 14.72
CA LEU A 204 -4.61 -7.93 13.84
C LEU A 204 -4.52 -6.40 13.81
N ILE A 205 -3.39 -5.86 14.26
CA ILE A 205 -3.25 -4.45 14.60
C ILE A 205 -2.25 -3.77 13.66
N VAL A 206 -2.70 -2.68 13.03
CA VAL A 206 -1.83 -1.70 12.39
C VAL A 206 -1.45 -0.64 13.42
N ASN A 207 -0.18 -0.64 13.82
CA ASN A 207 0.38 0.47 14.60
C ASN A 207 0.92 1.53 13.63
N LEU A 208 0.39 2.75 13.69
CA LEU A 208 0.80 3.84 12.82
C LEU A 208 2.29 4.21 12.98
N GLU A 209 2.89 3.94 14.14
CA GLU A 209 4.34 4.16 14.36
C GLU A 209 5.22 3.09 13.68
N ASN A 210 4.68 1.93 13.33
CA ASN A 210 5.46 0.85 12.74
C ASN A 210 5.68 1.08 11.23
N VAL A 211 6.72 1.85 10.90
CA VAL A 211 7.08 2.20 9.52
C VAL A 211 7.39 0.99 8.64
N GLU A 212 7.80 -0.16 9.20
CA GLU A 212 8.11 -1.35 8.41
C GLU A 212 6.88 -1.88 7.68
N LEU A 213 5.72 -1.85 8.34
CA LEU A 213 4.45 -2.21 7.72
C LEU A 213 4.14 -1.32 6.52
N PHE A 214 4.33 -0.01 6.68
CA PHE A 214 4.03 0.96 5.62
C PHE A 214 4.95 0.84 4.41
N LYS A 215 6.18 0.31 4.53
CA LYS A 215 7.03 -0.01 3.35
C LYS A 215 6.38 -1.03 2.41
N ASN A 216 5.43 -1.81 2.92
CA ASN A 216 4.70 -2.83 2.17
C ASN A 216 3.40 -2.32 1.57
N TYR A 217 3.04 -1.03 1.72
CA TYR A 217 1.82 -0.47 1.12
C TYR A 217 1.73 -0.83 -0.36
N LEU A 218 0.51 -1.12 -0.83
CA LEU A 218 0.26 -1.36 -2.24
C LEU A 218 -0.23 -0.09 -2.94
N VAL A 219 -1.19 0.59 -2.30
CA VAL A 219 -1.78 1.85 -2.77
C VAL A 219 -1.85 2.83 -1.61
N TYR A 220 -1.49 4.08 -1.88
CA TYR A 220 -1.71 5.23 -1.02
C TYR A 220 -2.54 6.24 -1.81
N VAL A 221 -3.63 6.70 -1.21
CA VAL A 221 -4.50 7.74 -1.78
C VAL A 221 -4.39 8.97 -0.91
N ASP A 222 -3.76 10.01 -1.46
CA ASP A 222 -3.62 11.31 -0.83
C ASP A 222 -4.94 12.08 -0.98
N THR A 223 -5.65 12.28 0.12
CA THR A 223 -6.95 12.98 0.11
C THR A 223 -6.80 14.50 0.09
N LYS A 224 -5.63 15.04 0.44
CA LYS A 224 -5.39 16.50 0.37
C LYS A 224 -5.01 16.91 -1.05
N GLU A 225 -4.15 16.13 -1.69
CA GLU A 225 -3.69 16.40 -3.06
C GLU A 225 -4.60 15.75 -4.13
N ASN A 226 -5.54 14.89 -3.72
CA ASN A 226 -6.39 14.09 -4.61
C ASN A 226 -5.56 13.25 -5.61
N VAL A 227 -4.47 12.66 -5.12
CA VAL A 227 -3.50 11.88 -5.92
C VAL A 227 -3.46 10.43 -5.43
N VAL A 228 -3.43 9.49 -6.38
CA VAL A 228 -3.22 8.06 -6.09
C VAL A 228 -1.78 7.67 -6.41
N ARG A 229 -1.13 6.96 -5.48
CA ARG A 229 0.19 6.38 -5.62
C ARG A 229 0.14 4.88 -5.35
N TYR A 230 0.83 4.12 -6.19
CA TYR A 230 1.04 2.70 -5.94
C TYR A 230 2.52 2.44 -5.68
N ASN A 231 2.80 1.36 -4.98
CA ASN A 231 4.16 0.92 -4.73
C ASN A 231 4.65 0.00 -5.88
N PRO A 232 5.55 0.48 -6.76
CA PRO A 232 5.96 -0.28 -7.94
C PRO A 232 6.73 -1.55 -7.59
N ASN A 233 7.30 -1.65 -6.39
CA ASN A 233 8.01 -2.84 -5.92
C ASN A 233 7.05 -3.94 -5.44
N ARG A 234 5.79 -3.60 -5.17
CA ARG A 234 4.77 -4.51 -4.61
C ARG A 234 3.69 -4.90 -5.61
N LEU A 235 3.49 -4.12 -6.67
CA LEU A 235 2.82 -4.63 -7.87
C LEU A 235 3.67 -5.78 -8.43
N CYS A 236 3.06 -6.94 -8.71
CA CYS A 236 3.80 -8.16 -9.05
C CYS A 236 4.72 -7.96 -10.25
N ASN A 237 5.97 -7.58 -9.98
CA ASN A 237 7.10 -7.84 -10.83
C ASN A 237 7.58 -9.24 -10.47
N ARG A 238 6.99 -10.28 -11.07
CA ARG A 238 7.72 -11.55 -11.16
C ARG A 238 9.02 -11.27 -11.92
N GLY A 239 10.12 -11.02 -11.21
CA GLY A 239 11.39 -11.63 -11.58
C GLY A 239 11.28 -13.09 -11.10
N VAL A 240 11.60 -14.11 -11.87
CA VAL A 240 12.32 -14.25 -13.13
C VAL A 240 11.37 -14.99 -14.07
N PHE A 241 11.23 -14.55 -15.33
CA PHE A 241 10.60 -15.45 -16.29
C PHE A 241 11.67 -16.45 -16.71
N LEU A 242 11.37 -17.75 -16.58
CA LEU A 242 12.09 -18.81 -17.27
C LEU A 242 12.27 -18.44 -18.77
N VAL A 243 11.35 -17.66 -19.34
CA VAL A 243 11.44 -17.09 -20.68
C VAL A 243 12.62 -16.14 -20.88
N ASP A 244 13.07 -15.40 -19.87
CA ASP A 244 14.22 -14.48 -19.98
C ASP A 244 15.57 -15.24 -19.86
N GLU A 245 15.63 -16.34 -19.10
CA GLU A 245 16.75 -17.30 -19.14
C GLU A 245 16.74 -18.14 -20.43
N VAL A 246 15.57 -18.63 -20.85
CA VAL A 246 15.39 -19.36 -22.11
C VAL A 246 15.67 -18.45 -23.30
N ARG A 247 15.33 -17.15 -23.27
CA ARG A 247 15.73 -16.16 -24.30
C ARG A 247 17.24 -15.96 -24.37
N LYS A 248 17.96 -16.01 -23.25
CA LYS A 248 19.42 -16.05 -23.24
C LYS A 248 19.98 -17.37 -23.82
N MET A 249 19.18 -18.44 -23.83
CA MET A 249 19.50 -19.74 -24.44
C MET A 249 18.96 -19.91 -25.86
N ILE A 250 18.23 -18.94 -26.43
CA ILE A 250 17.87 -18.95 -27.86
C ILE A 250 19.14 -18.66 -28.63
N ASN A 251 19.85 -19.72 -28.94
CA ASN A 251 20.93 -19.74 -29.92
C ASN A 251 20.36 -19.16 -31.21
N GLU A 252 20.94 -18.07 -31.74
CA GLU A 252 20.40 -17.33 -32.89
C GLU A 252 20.21 -18.19 -34.15
N ASN A 253 20.81 -19.37 -34.14
CA ASN A 253 20.79 -20.38 -35.19
C ASN A 253 19.72 -21.47 -34.99
N VAL A 254 18.83 -21.36 -33.99
CA VAL A 254 17.82 -22.38 -33.68
C VAL A 254 16.41 -21.81 -33.75
N CYS A 255 15.51 -22.54 -34.41
CA CYS A 255 14.11 -22.19 -34.61
C CYS A 255 13.36 -22.29 -33.28
N PRO A 256 12.73 -21.21 -32.81
CA PRO A 256 11.99 -21.22 -31.55
C PRO A 256 10.66 -22.00 -31.63
N TRP A 257 10.20 -22.34 -32.85
CA TRP A 257 8.93 -23.05 -33.03
C TRP A 257 9.08 -24.56 -33.04
N CYS A 258 10.18 -25.10 -33.59
CA CYS A 258 10.37 -26.54 -33.72
C CYS A 258 11.77 -27.04 -33.32
N GLY A 259 12.65 -26.16 -32.85
CA GLY A 259 14.02 -26.52 -32.41
C GLY A 259 15.00 -26.87 -33.53
N SER A 260 14.59 -26.87 -34.80
CA SER A 260 15.48 -27.13 -35.95
C SER A 260 16.37 -25.91 -36.26
N LYS A 261 17.46 -26.07 -37.01
CA LYS A 261 18.36 -24.94 -37.31
C LYS A 261 17.66 -23.87 -38.18
N LEU A 262 18.07 -22.62 -38.02
CA LEU A 262 17.73 -21.53 -38.93
C LEU A 262 18.79 -21.41 -40.01
N ARG A 263 18.37 -21.13 -41.25
CA ARG A 263 19.25 -20.86 -42.40
C ARG A 263 18.90 -19.52 -43.02
N VAL A 264 19.88 -18.82 -43.58
CA VAL A 264 19.64 -17.59 -44.35
C VAL A 264 19.02 -17.97 -45.70
N VAL A 265 17.88 -17.38 -46.01
CA VAL A 265 17.16 -17.51 -47.27
C VAL A 265 17.18 -16.15 -47.94
N ARG A 266 17.77 -16.09 -49.14
CA ARG A 266 17.85 -14.87 -49.95
C ARG A 266 16.76 -14.88 -51.01
N THR A 267 16.05 -13.77 -51.11
CA THR A 267 15.00 -13.56 -52.12
C THR A 267 15.24 -12.24 -52.84
N LYS A 268 14.55 -12.01 -53.97
CA LYS A 268 14.61 -10.71 -54.68
C LYS A 268 14.23 -9.51 -53.79
N LYS A 269 13.47 -9.72 -52.71
CA LYS A 269 13.02 -8.68 -51.77
C LYS A 269 13.93 -8.51 -50.54
N GLY A 270 15.02 -9.28 -50.46
CA GLY A 270 15.97 -9.27 -49.33
C GLY A 270 16.17 -10.66 -48.71
N GLU A 271 16.93 -10.69 -47.63
CA GLU A 271 17.26 -11.92 -46.91
C GLU A 271 16.52 -12.05 -45.57
N PHE A 272 16.24 -13.28 -45.16
CA PHE A 272 15.66 -13.63 -43.87
C PHE A 272 16.18 -14.98 -43.37
N LEU A 273 16.09 -15.24 -42.07
CA LEU A 273 16.34 -16.55 -41.48
C LEU A 273 15.09 -17.41 -41.55
N GLY A 274 15.11 -18.50 -42.32
CA GLY A 274 14.04 -19.50 -42.41
C GLY A 274 14.39 -20.80 -41.68
N CYS A 275 13.39 -21.50 -41.17
CA CYS A 275 13.59 -22.83 -40.57
C CYS A 275 14.05 -23.86 -41.63
N THR A 276 15.04 -24.70 -41.30
CA THR A 276 15.48 -25.79 -42.19
C THR A 276 14.41 -26.85 -42.41
N SER A 277 13.41 -26.94 -41.53
CA SER A 277 12.32 -27.91 -41.60
C SER A 277 11.13 -27.46 -42.45
N TYR A 278 11.28 -26.40 -43.24
CA TYR A 278 10.31 -26.06 -44.29
C TYR A 278 10.19 -27.21 -45.31
N PRO A 279 8.98 -27.62 -45.74
CA PRO A 279 7.69 -26.93 -45.59
C PRO A 279 6.94 -27.23 -44.27
N ASN A 280 7.37 -28.20 -43.48
CA ASN A 280 6.67 -28.62 -42.25
C ASN A 280 6.73 -27.58 -41.11
N CYS A 281 7.66 -26.63 -41.17
CA CYS A 281 7.72 -25.48 -40.27
C CYS A 281 7.96 -24.19 -41.06
N LEU A 282 7.01 -23.24 -40.96
CA LEU A 282 7.00 -21.99 -41.74
C LEU A 282 7.64 -20.79 -41.01
N TYR A 283 8.36 -21.03 -39.91
CA TYR A 283 8.99 -19.95 -39.14
C TYR A 283 10.01 -19.19 -40.00
N ARG A 284 9.92 -17.86 -39.96
CA ARG A 284 10.85 -16.93 -40.59
C ARG A 284 11.10 -15.71 -39.70
N ARG A 285 12.35 -15.24 -39.66
CA ARG A 285 12.78 -14.03 -38.95
C ARG A 285 13.64 -13.17 -39.86
N PHE A 286 13.31 -11.90 -40.03
CA PHE A 286 14.17 -10.99 -40.78
C PHE A 286 15.34 -10.54 -39.88
N PRO A 287 16.60 -10.53 -40.37
CA PRO A 287 17.69 -9.92 -39.63
C PRO A 287 17.40 -8.42 -39.44
N ASN A 288 17.62 -7.90 -38.24
CA ASN A 288 17.44 -6.47 -37.96
C ASN A 288 18.47 -5.68 -38.77
N LYS A 289 18.01 -4.79 -39.67
CA LYS A 289 18.87 -3.90 -40.49
C LYS A 289 19.51 -2.73 -39.71
N ASN A 290 19.69 -2.87 -38.40
CA ASN A 290 20.33 -1.84 -37.59
C ASN A 290 21.60 -2.40 -36.96
N THR A 291 22.64 -2.43 -37.77
CA THR A 291 24.03 -2.42 -37.31
C THR A 291 24.84 -1.56 -38.27
N GLN A 292 25.01 -0.30 -37.89
CA GLN A 292 26.33 0.31 -37.84
C GLN A 292 26.50 0.89 -36.45
#